data_AF-A0A951A5A9-F1
#
_entry.id   AF-A0A951A5A9-F1
#
_cell.length_a   1.000
_cell.length_b   1.000
_cell.length_c   1.000
_cell.angle_alpha   90.00
_cell.angle_beta   90.00
_cell.angle_gamma   90.00
#
_symmetry.space_group_name_H-M   'P 1'
#
loop_
_entity.id
_entity.type
_entity.pdbx_description
1 polymer ?
#
loop_
_entity_poly.entity_id
_entity_poly.type
_entity_poly.pdbx_seq_one_letter_code
_entity_poly.pdbx_strand_id
1 'polypeptide(L)'
;MAEKLIPTPSQTVGPFFSLGLDRPEWSDLTRDGARGERIVIEGRIVDGDGAPVPDAVIEIWQANAAGRYAHPDDRQSDKPIDPNFRGFGRCATDAEGRFRFTTVKPGPVPGRGNSLQAPHINVLLFSRGLLIHLHTRIYFD
;
A
#
# COMPACT_ATOMS: atom_id res chain seq x y z
N MET A 1 24.71 -26.70 -9.70
CA MET A 1 23.72 -26.13 -8.76
C MET A 1 23.91 -24.63 -8.74
N ALA A 2 22.86 -23.83 -8.87
CA ALA A 2 23.01 -22.37 -8.76
C ALA A 2 23.39 -22.00 -7.33
N GLU A 3 24.36 -21.11 -7.17
CA GLU A 3 24.82 -20.62 -5.87
C GLU A 3 23.68 -19.85 -5.18
N LYS A 4 23.44 -20.14 -3.90
CA LYS A 4 22.39 -19.48 -3.12
C LYS A 4 22.86 -18.07 -2.76
N LEU A 5 22.36 -17.07 -3.49
CA LEU A 5 22.63 -15.67 -3.21
C LEU A 5 21.91 -15.19 -1.93
N ILE A 6 22.48 -14.18 -1.29
CA ILE A 6 21.89 -13.49 -0.12
C ILE A 6 21.16 -12.24 -0.61
N PRO A 7 19.94 -11.93 -0.11
CA PRO A 7 19.26 -10.68 -0.43
C PRO A 7 20.11 -9.46 -0.08
N THR A 8 20.10 -8.44 -0.93
CA THR A 8 20.77 -7.16 -0.67
C THR A 8 20.29 -6.58 0.66
N PRO A 9 21.19 -6.17 1.56
CA PRO A 9 20.80 -5.61 2.85
C PRO A 9 20.01 -4.31 2.65
N SER A 10 18.90 -4.19 3.37
CA SER A 10 18.09 -2.96 3.37
C SER A 10 18.85 -1.80 4.00
N GLN A 11 18.53 -0.59 3.57
CA GLN A 11 18.98 0.67 4.16
C GLN A 11 17.78 1.61 4.25
N THR A 12 17.85 2.59 5.16
CA THR A 12 16.83 3.64 5.22
C THR A 12 16.75 4.39 3.89
N VAL A 13 15.54 4.82 3.52
CA VAL A 13 15.32 5.66 2.35
C VAL A 13 15.84 7.10 2.54
N GLY A 14 16.15 7.48 3.78
CA GLY A 14 16.58 8.83 4.14
C GLY A 14 15.46 9.87 4.03
N PRO A 15 15.75 11.15 4.33
CA PRO A 15 14.73 12.20 4.39
C PRO A 15 14.30 12.75 3.02
N PHE A 16 14.93 12.29 1.92
CA PHE A 16 14.76 12.87 0.59
C PHE A 16 14.10 11.92 -0.43
N PHE A 17 13.61 10.77 0.04
CA PHE A 17 12.99 9.75 -0.82
C PHE A 17 11.80 10.29 -1.62
N SER A 18 11.00 11.18 -1.00
CA SER A 18 9.88 11.85 -1.65
C SER A 18 10.32 12.74 -2.82
N LEU A 19 11.49 13.39 -2.77
CA LEU A 19 11.94 14.28 -3.85
C LEU A 19 12.12 13.56 -5.19
N GLY A 20 12.50 12.28 -5.17
CA GLY A 20 12.73 11.49 -6.38
C GLY A 20 11.52 10.71 -6.87
N LEU A 21 10.57 10.41 -5.98
CA LEU A 21 9.55 9.38 -6.20
C LEU A 21 8.13 9.79 -5.84
N ASP A 22 7.94 11.02 -5.35
CA ASP A 22 6.60 11.57 -5.17
C ASP A 22 5.95 11.84 -6.54
N ARG A 23 4.70 11.40 -6.61
CA ARG A 23 3.83 11.41 -7.78
C ARG A 23 2.43 11.60 -7.21
N PRO A 24 1.96 12.84 -7.03
CA PRO A 24 0.71 13.12 -6.32
C PRO A 24 -0.49 12.33 -6.88
N GLU A 25 -0.50 12.07 -8.18
CA GLU A 25 -1.53 11.28 -8.85
C GLU A 25 -1.56 9.82 -8.38
N TRP A 26 -0.47 9.28 -7.81
CA TRP A 26 -0.39 7.92 -7.27
C TRP A 26 -1.13 7.74 -5.95
N SER A 27 -1.56 8.83 -5.31
CA SER A 27 -2.42 8.79 -4.13
C SER A 27 -3.90 8.52 -4.49
N ASP A 28 -4.31 8.72 -5.75
CA ASP A 28 -5.62 8.35 -6.26
C ASP A 28 -5.53 7.09 -7.12
N LEU A 29 -5.83 5.93 -6.54
CA LEU A 29 -5.85 4.63 -7.23
C LEU A 29 -7.07 4.47 -8.14
N THR A 30 -8.04 5.39 -8.08
CA THR A 30 -9.28 5.34 -8.86
C THR A 30 -9.25 6.22 -10.11
N ARG A 31 -8.13 6.93 -10.34
CA ARG A 31 -7.93 7.90 -11.44
C ARG A 31 -8.22 7.35 -12.84
N ASP A 32 -8.06 6.05 -13.03
CA ASP A 32 -8.28 5.37 -14.31
C ASP A 32 -9.72 4.81 -14.44
N GLY A 33 -10.63 5.09 -13.49
CA GLY A 33 -12.02 4.63 -13.53
C GLY A 33 -12.23 3.25 -12.90
N ALA A 34 -11.59 3.02 -11.75
CA ALA A 34 -11.72 1.79 -10.97
C ALA A 34 -13.18 1.53 -10.51
N ARG A 35 -13.58 0.26 -10.52
CA ARG A 35 -14.91 -0.20 -10.11
C ARG A 35 -14.94 -0.52 -8.61
N GLY A 36 -16.08 -0.24 -7.99
CA GLY A 36 -16.35 -0.55 -6.59
C GLY A 36 -16.75 0.68 -5.78
N GLU A 37 -16.91 0.47 -4.48
CA GLU A 37 -17.17 1.54 -3.52
C GLU A 37 -15.91 2.41 -3.38
N ARG A 38 -15.97 3.66 -3.83
CA ARG A 38 -14.88 4.62 -3.65
C ARG A 38 -14.80 5.03 -2.19
N ILE A 39 -13.61 4.92 -1.62
CA ILE A 39 -13.31 5.27 -0.23
C ILE A 39 -12.08 6.19 -0.17
N VAL A 40 -11.98 6.93 0.93
CA VAL A 40 -10.80 7.71 1.29
C VAL A 40 -10.16 7.05 2.50
N ILE A 41 -8.84 6.86 2.45
CA ILE A 41 -8.02 6.47 3.58
C ILE A 41 -7.17 7.67 3.96
N GLU A 42 -7.32 8.14 5.20
CA GLU A 42 -6.53 9.25 5.73
C GLU A 42 -6.00 8.90 7.12
N GLY A 43 -4.88 9.50 7.48
CA GLY A 43 -4.25 9.26 8.77
C GLY A 43 -3.06 10.18 8.98
N ARG A 44 -2.38 9.98 10.11
CA ARG A 44 -1.19 10.74 10.51
C ARG A 44 -0.12 9.78 11.00
N ILE A 45 1.11 9.97 10.53
CA ILE A 45 2.30 9.29 11.05
C ILE A 45 2.91 10.16 12.14
N VAL A 46 3.16 9.54 13.29
CA VAL A 46 3.80 10.17 14.44
C VAL A 46 4.94 9.28 14.96
N ASP A 47 5.92 9.91 15.60
CA ASP A 47 6.98 9.18 16.30
C ASP A 47 6.56 8.76 17.73
N GLY A 48 7.52 8.22 18.49
CA GLY A 48 7.28 7.75 19.86
C GLY A 48 6.91 8.86 20.86
N ASP A 49 7.25 10.11 20.55
CA ASP A 49 6.92 11.29 21.36
C ASP A 49 5.63 11.97 20.87
N GLY A 50 4.98 11.42 19.83
CA GLY A 50 3.77 11.95 19.23
C GLY A 50 4.00 13.12 18.25
N ALA A 51 5.26 13.43 17.94
CA ALA A 51 5.60 14.46 16.97
C ALA A 51 5.28 13.98 15.55
N PRO A 52 4.84 14.88 14.65
CA PRO A 52 4.58 14.51 13.26
C PRO A 52 5.86 14.04 12.56
N VAL A 53 5.73 13.03 11.71
CA VAL A 53 6.81 12.59 10.80
C VAL A 53 6.52 13.13 9.40
N PRO A 54 7.13 14.26 8.98
CA PRO A 54 6.83 14.90 7.70
C PRO A 54 7.63 14.33 6.52
N ASP A 55 8.61 13.47 6.79
CA ASP A 55 9.51 12.86 5.81
C ASP A 55 9.20 11.37 5.58
N ALA A 56 7.98 10.94 5.87
CA ALA A 56 7.52 9.58 5.61
C ALA A 56 6.92 9.42 4.21
N VAL A 57 7.03 8.20 3.68
CA VAL A 57 6.34 7.76 2.47
C VAL A 57 5.58 6.50 2.77
N ILE A 58 4.29 6.52 2.44
CA ILE A 58 3.37 5.39 2.60
C ILE A 58 3.15 4.80 1.21
N GLU A 59 3.24 3.48 1.11
CA GLU A 59 2.79 2.72 -0.04
C GLU A 59 1.67 1.79 0.37
N ILE A 60 0.68 1.68 -0.50
CA ILE A 60 -0.41 0.73 -0.32
C ILE A 60 -0.48 -0.24 -1.49
N TRP A 61 -0.81 -1.49 -1.18
CA TRP A 61 -1.09 -2.52 -2.17
C TRP A 61 -2.30 -3.36 -1.77
N GLN A 62 -3.27 -3.48 -2.67
CA GLN A 62 -4.53 -4.18 -2.39
C GLN A 62 -5.14 -4.85 -3.64
N ALA A 63 -6.10 -5.73 -3.38
CA ALA A 63 -6.98 -6.29 -4.39
C ALA A 63 -8.06 -5.28 -4.83
N ASN A 64 -8.70 -5.54 -5.97
CA ASN A 64 -9.88 -4.80 -6.41
C ASN A 64 -11.12 -5.11 -5.54
N ALA A 65 -12.26 -4.50 -5.86
CA ALA A 65 -13.53 -4.69 -5.15
C ALA A 65 -14.05 -6.15 -5.16
N ALA A 66 -13.61 -6.99 -6.10
CA ALA A 66 -13.93 -8.43 -6.13
C ALA A 66 -12.95 -9.29 -5.33
N GLY A 67 -11.88 -8.70 -4.76
CA GLY A 67 -10.82 -9.45 -4.09
C GLY A 67 -9.86 -10.14 -5.05
N ARG A 68 -9.66 -9.58 -6.26
CA ARG A 68 -8.65 -10.01 -7.24
C ARG A 68 -7.52 -8.99 -7.30
N TYR A 69 -6.28 -9.44 -7.12
CA TYR A 69 -5.09 -8.62 -7.35
C TYR A 69 -4.78 -8.51 -8.85
N ALA A 70 -4.31 -7.33 -9.27
CA ALA A 70 -3.70 -7.14 -10.59
C ALA A 70 -2.27 -7.71 -10.60
N HIS A 71 -2.13 -9.01 -10.36
CA HIS A 71 -0.85 -9.70 -10.23
C HIS A 71 -0.86 -11.07 -10.93
N PRO A 72 0.19 -11.46 -11.67
CA PRO A 72 0.24 -12.73 -12.39
C PRO A 72 0.05 -13.98 -11.52
N ASP A 73 0.49 -13.93 -10.26
CA ASP A 73 0.35 -15.06 -9.32
C ASP A 73 -1.03 -15.16 -8.67
N ASP A 74 -1.92 -14.18 -8.87
CA ASP A 74 -3.31 -14.33 -8.43
C ASP A 74 -4.06 -15.22 -9.45
N ARG A 75 -4.35 -16.46 -9.05
CA ARG A 75 -4.95 -17.50 -9.90
C ARG A 75 -6.48 -17.64 -9.76
N GLN A 76 -7.17 -16.73 -9.08
CA GLN A 76 -8.62 -16.80 -8.83
C GLN A 76 -9.47 -16.55 -10.09
N SER A 77 -9.44 -17.46 -11.07
CA SER A 77 -10.06 -17.29 -12.40
C SER A 77 -11.57 -16.97 -12.39
N ASP A 78 -12.25 -17.31 -11.30
CA ASP A 78 -13.67 -17.05 -11.05
C ASP A 78 -13.97 -15.58 -10.71
N LYS A 79 -12.97 -14.81 -10.25
CA LYS A 79 -13.12 -13.40 -9.89
C LYS A 79 -12.65 -12.46 -11.01
N PRO A 80 -13.41 -11.41 -11.34
CA PRO A 80 -13.05 -10.47 -12.39
C PRO A 80 -11.81 -9.66 -12.02
N ILE A 81 -10.90 -9.50 -12.98
CA ILE A 81 -9.88 -8.45 -12.93
C ILE A 81 -10.52 -7.12 -13.33
N ASP A 82 -10.08 -6.02 -12.71
CA ASP A 82 -10.47 -4.69 -13.12
C ASP A 82 -9.32 -4.07 -13.92
N PRO A 83 -9.47 -3.86 -15.25
CA PRO A 83 -8.40 -3.31 -16.08
C PRO A 83 -8.04 -1.87 -15.71
N ASN A 84 -8.90 -1.16 -14.99
CA ASN A 84 -8.73 0.22 -14.59
C ASN A 84 -8.19 0.36 -13.15
N PHE A 85 -7.82 -0.76 -12.50
CA PHE A 85 -7.35 -0.73 -11.12
C PHE A 85 -6.03 -1.48 -10.95
N ARG A 86 -4.96 -0.72 -10.74
CA ARG A 86 -3.60 -1.26 -10.52
C ARG A 86 -3.38 -1.80 -9.10
N GLY A 87 -4.19 -1.33 -8.14
CA GLY A 87 -4.11 -1.75 -6.73
C GLY A 87 -2.91 -1.23 -5.94
N PHE A 88 -2.02 -0.44 -6.55
CA PHE A 88 -0.86 0.18 -5.90
C PHE A 88 -1.01 1.70 -5.85
N GLY A 89 -0.65 2.29 -4.71
CA GLY A 89 -0.51 3.73 -4.56
C GLY A 89 0.63 4.13 -3.64
N ARG A 90 1.06 5.39 -3.76
CA ARG A 90 2.10 5.99 -2.92
C ARG A 90 1.69 7.41 -2.52
N CYS A 91 1.99 7.80 -1.28
CA CYS A 91 1.72 9.14 -0.76
C CYS A 91 2.83 9.52 0.23
N ALA A 92 3.45 10.69 0.00
CA ALA A 92 4.32 11.31 1.00
C ALA A 92 3.48 12.00 2.08
N THR A 93 3.99 12.06 3.30
CA THR A 93 3.35 12.85 4.36
C THR A 93 3.54 14.35 4.15
N ASP A 94 2.57 15.15 4.60
CA ASP A 94 2.72 16.61 4.68
C ASP A 94 3.49 17.05 5.96
N ALA A 95 3.63 18.36 6.15
CA ALA A 95 4.35 18.95 7.28
C ALA A 95 3.78 18.56 8.66
N GLU A 96 2.51 18.18 8.71
CA GLU A 96 1.84 17.70 9.93
C GLU A 96 1.82 16.17 10.01
N GLY A 97 2.55 15.48 9.14
CA GLY A 97 2.64 14.02 9.11
C GLY A 97 1.40 13.33 8.52
N ARG A 98 0.50 14.07 7.85
CA ARG A 98 -0.75 13.49 7.33
C ARG A 98 -0.54 12.86 5.96
N PHE A 99 -1.30 11.81 5.67
CA PHE A 99 -1.38 11.18 4.35
C PHE A 99 -2.84 10.98 3.95
N ARG A 100 -3.09 10.89 2.63
CA ARG A 100 -4.42 10.66 2.07
C ARG A 100 -4.32 9.80 0.82
N PHE A 101 -5.15 8.77 0.73
CA PHE A 101 -5.38 7.98 -0.48
C PHE A 101 -6.85 8.02 -0.87
N THR A 102 -7.13 8.02 -2.17
CA THR A 102 -8.44 7.70 -2.71
C THR A 102 -8.34 6.35 -3.41
N THR A 103 -9.19 5.39 -3.02
CA THR A 103 -9.16 4.04 -3.59
C THR A 103 -10.57 3.41 -3.60
N VAL A 104 -10.67 2.12 -3.92
CA VAL A 104 -11.89 1.33 -3.76
C VAL A 104 -11.79 0.40 -2.55
N LYS A 105 -12.91 0.16 -1.86
CA LYS A 105 -12.97 -0.84 -0.78
C LYS A 105 -12.68 -2.22 -1.38
N PRO A 106 -11.62 -2.92 -0.94
CA PRO A 106 -11.23 -4.18 -1.53
C PRO A 106 -12.21 -5.28 -1.14
N GLY A 107 -12.40 -6.25 -2.04
CA GLY A 107 -13.10 -7.48 -1.68
C GLY A 107 -12.21 -8.39 -0.81
N PRO A 108 -12.82 -9.40 -0.16
CA PRO A 108 -12.06 -10.39 0.61
C PRO A 108 -11.20 -11.28 -0.32
N VAL A 109 -10.04 -11.71 0.18
CA VAL A 109 -9.06 -12.52 -0.58
C VAL A 109 -8.81 -13.88 0.09
N PRO A 110 -8.46 -14.93 -0.65
CA PRO A 110 -8.20 -16.25 -0.09
C PRO A 110 -7.07 -16.21 0.96
N GLY A 111 -7.25 -16.97 2.03
CA GLY A 111 -6.27 -17.20 3.08
C GLY A 111 -5.71 -18.63 3.04
N ARG A 112 -4.85 -18.96 4.01
CA ARG A 112 -4.31 -20.32 4.15
C ARG A 112 -5.41 -21.30 4.55
N GLY A 113 -5.30 -22.55 4.11
CA GLY A 113 -6.23 -23.61 4.53
C GLY A 113 -7.67 -23.38 4.09
N ASN A 114 -7.88 -22.87 2.87
CA ASN A 114 -9.22 -22.58 2.32
C ASN A 114 -10.04 -21.56 3.16
N SER A 115 -9.36 -20.70 3.90
CA SER A 115 -9.98 -19.59 4.63
C SER A 115 -10.17 -18.36 3.73
N LEU A 116 -10.93 -17.40 4.22
CA LEU A 116 -11.14 -16.10 3.58
C LEU A 116 -10.60 -15.01 4.51
N GLN A 117 -9.71 -14.16 4.00
CA GLN A 117 -9.21 -12.99 4.73
C GLN A 117 -10.26 -11.87 4.65
N ALA A 118 -10.46 -11.16 5.76
CA ALA A 118 -11.26 -9.93 5.75
C ALA A 118 -10.69 -8.92 4.73
N PRO A 119 -11.55 -8.06 4.15
CA PRO A 119 -11.10 -6.93 3.33
C PRO A 119 -9.97 -6.17 4.00
N HIS A 120 -8.86 -5.99 3.29
CA HIS A 120 -7.69 -5.30 3.84
C HIS A 120 -6.87 -4.59 2.77
N ILE A 121 -6.08 -3.63 3.22
CA ILE A 121 -5.05 -2.94 2.43
C ILE A 121 -3.70 -3.27 3.06
N ASN A 122 -2.73 -3.77 2.28
CA ASN A 122 -1.36 -3.89 2.77
C ASN A 122 -0.69 -2.52 2.72
N VAL A 123 0.05 -2.17 3.75
CA VAL A 123 0.70 -0.88 3.90
C VAL A 123 2.18 -1.08 4.17
N LEU A 124 3.03 -0.40 3.40
CA LEU A 124 4.44 -0.22 3.70
C LEU A 124 4.69 1.23 4.11
N LEU A 125 5.47 1.41 5.18
CA LEU A 125 5.89 2.72 5.66
C LEU A 125 7.42 2.83 5.59
N PHE A 126 7.87 3.89 4.93
CA PHE A 126 9.26 4.31 4.86
C PHE A 126 9.41 5.66 5.56
N SER A 127 10.50 5.85 6.29
CA SER A 127 10.89 7.15 6.82
C SER A 127 12.39 7.16 7.13
N ARG A 128 12.93 8.34 7.40
CA ARG A 128 14.25 8.48 8.01
C ARG A 128 14.29 7.72 9.34
N GLY A 129 15.38 7.01 9.60
CA GLY A 129 15.59 6.25 10.83
C GLY A 129 15.00 4.85 10.84
N LEU A 130 14.08 4.53 9.92
CA LEU A 130 13.65 3.15 9.67
C LEU A 130 14.67 2.45 8.78
N LEU A 131 15.47 1.58 9.38
CA LEU A 131 16.45 0.74 8.67
C LEU A 131 15.78 -0.36 7.84
N ILE A 132 14.61 -0.80 8.29
CA ILE A 132 13.73 -1.74 7.61
C ILE A 132 12.36 -1.09 7.59
N HIS A 133 11.72 -1.05 6.42
CA HIS A 133 10.37 -0.52 6.27
C HIS A 133 9.38 -1.31 7.14
N LEU A 134 8.36 -0.63 7.66
CA LEU A 134 7.32 -1.27 8.46
C LEU A 134 6.22 -1.78 7.54
N HIS A 135 5.75 -3.00 7.78
CA HIS A 135 4.61 -3.59 7.07
C HIS A 135 3.42 -3.75 8.02
N THR A 136 2.25 -3.26 7.62
CA THR A 136 1.01 -3.41 8.39
C THR A 136 -0.19 -3.57 7.45
N ARG A 137 -1.40 -3.67 8.02
CA ARG A 137 -2.65 -3.75 7.28
C ARG A 137 -3.71 -2.83 7.86
N ILE A 138 -4.52 -2.26 6.96
CA ILE A 138 -5.76 -1.56 7.31
C ILE A 138 -6.92 -2.53 7.10
N TYR A 139 -7.82 -2.60 8.08
CA TYR A 139 -9.10 -3.32 8.04
C TYR A 139 -10.25 -2.32 8.18
N PHE A 140 -11.48 -2.80 8.04
CA PHE A 140 -12.70 -1.96 8.03
C PHE A 140 -13.66 -2.45 9.10
N ASP A 141 -14.35 -1.51 9.75
CA ASP A 141 -15.41 -1.72 10.75
C ASP A 141 -16.77 -2.07 10.13
#